data_AF-A0A397SLK5-F1
#
_entry.id   AF-A0A397SLK5-F1
#
_cell.length_a   1.000
_cell.length_b   1.000
_cell.length_c   1.000
_cell.angle_alpha   90.00
_cell.angle_beta   90.00
_cell.angle_gamma   90.00
#
_symmetry.space_group_name_H-M   'P 1'
#
loop_
_entity.id
_entity.type
_entity.pdbx_description
1 polymer ?
#
loop_
_entity_poly.entity_id
_entity_poly.type
_entity_poly.pdbx_seq_one_letter_code
_entity_poly.pdbx_strand_id
1 'polypeptide(L)' 'MAFLGITVHWISKNWKLKEILIDFYKLFKLYSEENLAKAFMNYTNNLNILNKILAIITDSASNNNTLMNTLETIY' A
#
# COMPACT_ATOMS: atom_id res chain seq x y z
N MET A 1 -1.70 18.81 -3.02
CA MET A 1 -2.39 17.67 -3.63
C MET A 1 -1.56 16.44 -3.32
N ALA A 2 -2.13 15.36 -2.81
CA ALA A 2 -1.38 14.15 -2.49
C ALA A 2 -1.83 12.98 -3.37
N PHE A 3 -0.94 12.04 -3.62
CA PHE A 3 -1.20 10.83 -4.39
C PHE A 3 -0.66 9.63 -3.63
N LEU A 4 -1.35 8.50 -3.73
CA LEU A 4 -0.88 7.21 -3.27
C LEU A 4 -0.56 6.37 -4.51
N GLY A 5 0.73 6.13 -4.75
CA GLY A 5 1.17 5.13 -5.70
C GLY A 5 1.49 3.84 -4.96
N ILE A 6 0.97 2.71 -5.45
CA ILE A 6 1.30 1.39 -4.89
C ILE A 6 1.98 0.55 -5.98
N THR A 7 3.24 0.21 -5.74
CA THR A 7 4.01 -0.67 -6.61
C THR A 7 4.26 -1.99 -5.89
N VAL A 8 3.96 -3.10 -6.55
CA VAL A 8 4.24 -4.44 -6.02
C VAL A 8 5.49 -4.97 -6.68
N HIS A 9 6.42 -5.45 -5.86
CA HIS A 9 7.65 -6.10 -6.32
C HIS A 9 7.64 -7.56 -5.87
N TRP A 10 8.05 -8.48 -6.76
CA TRP A 10 8.17 -9.90 -6.42
C TRP A 10 9.22 -10.61 -7.27
N ILE A 11 9.69 -11.76 -6.80
CA ILE A 11 10.55 -12.65 -7.58
C ILE A 11 9.66 -13.69 -8.27
N SER A 12 9.74 -13.74 -9.60
CA SER A 12 9.02 -14.75 -10.40
C SER A 12 9.63 -16.15 -10.27
N LYS A 13 8.90 -17.17 -10.71
CA LYS A 13 9.38 -18.57 -10.75
C LYS A 13 10.71 -18.76 -11.49
N ASN A 14 11.02 -17.85 -12.42
CA ASN A 14 12.26 -17.87 -13.20
C ASN A 14 13.36 -17.02 -12.57
N TRP A 15 13.28 -16.72 -11.27
CA TRP A 15 14.24 -15.89 -10.53
C TRP A 15 14.47 -14.49 -11.10
N LYS A 16 13.45 -13.93 -11.77
CA LYS A 16 13.48 -12.55 -12.26
C LYS A 16 12.68 -11.65 -11.34
N LEU A 17 13.28 -10.53 -10.95
CA LEU A 17 12.57 -9.42 -10.31
C LEU A 17 11.47 -8.90 -11.24
N LYS A 18 10.29 -8.72 -10.67
CA LYS A 18 9.11 -8.19 -11.33
C LYS A 18 8.60 -7.02 -10.51
N GLU A 19 8.02 -6.06 -11.21
CA GLU A 19 7.34 -4.92 -10.62
C GLU A 19 6.09 -4.60 -11.41
N ILE A 20 5.07 -4.09 -10.73
CA ILE A 20 3.86 -3.57 -11.35
C ILE A 20 3.27 -2.45 -10.49
N LEU A 21 2.88 -1.35 -11.13
CA LEU A 21 2.05 -0.32 -10.50
C LEU A 21 0.62 -0.87 -10.43
N ILE A 22 0.15 -1.22 -9.23
CA ILE A 22 -1.19 -1.78 -9.05
C ILE A 22 -2.26 -0.69 -8.88
N ASP A 23 -1.87 0.48 -8.38
CA ASP A 23 -2.78 1.61 -8.26
C ASP A 23 -2.03 2.95 -8.18
N PHE A 24 -2.71 4.00 -8.62
CA PHE A 24 -2.26 5.38 -8.55
C PHE A 24 -3.44 6.29 -8.21
N TYR A 25 -3.69 6.44 -6.91
CA TYR A 25 -4.87 7.12 -6.41
C TYR A 25 -4.59 8.58 -6.04
N LYS A 26 -5.45 9.49 -6.48
CA LYS A 26 -5.41 10.90 -6.08
C LYS A 26 -6.16 11.08 -4.76
N LEU A 27 -5.45 11.50 -3.72
CA LEU A 27 -6.04 11.81 -2.43
C LEU A 27 -6.75 13.17 -2.51
N PHE A 28 -8.08 13.16 -2.50
CA PHE A 28 -8.88 14.38 -2.34
C PHE A 28 -8.79 14.86 -0.88
N LYS A 29 -8.86 16.19 -0.69
CA LYS A 29 -8.34 16.99 0.45
C LYS A 29 -8.96 16.72 1.85
N LEU A 30 -9.56 15.57 2.11
CA LEU A 30 -9.95 15.18 3.46
C LEU A 30 -8.96 14.13 3.98
N TYR A 31 -7.94 14.64 4.65
CA TYR A 31 -7.07 13.90 5.55
C TYR A 31 -7.90 13.32 6.71
N SER A 32 -8.64 12.24 6.49
CA SER A 32 -8.69 11.24 7.55
C SER A 32 -7.57 10.27 7.25
N GLU A 33 -6.67 10.09 8.20
CA GLU A 33 -5.56 9.14 8.11
C GLU A 33 -6.09 7.71 7.85
N GLU A 34 -7.34 7.46 8.24
CA GLU A 34 -8.14 6.31 7.85
C GLU A 34 -8.26 6.09 6.33
N ASN A 35 -8.24 7.15 5.51
CA ASN A 35 -8.42 7.03 4.05
C ASN A 35 -7.24 6.34 3.38
N LEU A 36 -6.01 6.52 3.88
CA LEU A 36 -4.81 5.91 3.28
C LEU A 36 -4.75 4.41 3.58
N ALA A 37 -4.94 4.04 4.85
CA ALA A 37 -5.00 2.63 5.25
C ALA A 37 -6.20 1.91 4.62
N LYS A 38 -7.40 2.50 4.65
CA LYS A 38 -8.58 1.92 4.01
C LYS A 38 -8.41 1.78 2.50
N ALA A 39 -7.84 2.78 1.82
CA ALA A 39 -7.55 2.68 0.39
C ALA A 39 -6.58 1.54 0.12
N PHE A 40 -5.42 1.53 0.78
CA PHE A 40 -4.42 0.46 0.64
C PHE A 40 -5.05 -0.93 0.84
N MET A 41 -5.76 -1.12 1.95
CA MET A 41 -6.43 -2.37 2.31
C MET A 41 -7.48 -2.80 1.28
N ASN A 42 -8.32 -1.87 0.81
CA ASN A 42 -9.31 -2.16 -0.21
C ASN A 42 -8.65 -2.67 -1.49
N TYR A 43 -7.59 -2.02 -1.97
CA TYR A 43 -6.91 -2.43 -3.20
C TYR A 43 -6.16 -3.76 -3.03
N THR A 44 -5.45 -3.97 -1.93
CA THR A 44 -4.71 -5.23 -1.70
C THR A 44 -5.65 -6.41 -1.43
N ASN A 45 -6.80 -6.18 -0.80
CA ASN A 45 -7.85 -7.19 -0.62
C ASN A 45 -8.54 -7.52 -1.94
N ASN A 46 -8.91 -6.52 -2.74
CA ASN A 46 -9.53 -6.74 -4.05
C ASN A 46 -8.64 -7.57 -4.99
N LEU A 47 -7.31 -7.44 -4.86
CA LEU A 47 -6.33 -8.23 -5.62
C LEU A 47 -6.02 -9.59 -4.98
N ASN A 48 -6.54 -9.90 -3.79
CA ASN A 48 -6.21 -11.11 -3.01
C ASN A 48 -4.68 -11.30 -2.86
N ILE A 49 -3.97 -10.19 -2.63
CA ILE A 49 -2.51 -10.20 -2.43
C ILE A 49 -2.11 -9.87 -1.00
N LEU A 50 -3.05 -9.43 -0.18
CA LEU A 50 -2.78 -9.03 1.20
C LEU A 50 -2.05 -10.14 1.99
N ASN A 51 -2.51 -11.39 1.88
CA ASN A 51 -1.87 -12.56 2.50
C ASN A 51 -0.54 -12.99 1.87
N LYS A 52 -0.08 -12.30 0.83
CA LYS A 52 1.20 -12.51 0.14
C LYS A 52 2.18 -11.36 0.38
N ILE A 53 1.79 -10.33 1.14
CA ILE A 53 2.67 -9.21 1.48
C ILE A 53 3.70 -9.69 2.49
N LEU A 54 4.97 -9.66 2.09
CA LEU A 54 6.10 -9.95 2.99
C LEU A 54 6.57 -8.69 3.73
N ALA A 55 6.60 -7.55 3.03
CA ALA A 55 7.07 -6.29 3.55
C ALA A 55 6.39 -5.13 2.82
N ILE A 56 6.24 -4.01 3.52
CA ILE A 56 5.78 -2.74 2.98
C ILE A 56 6.93 -1.74 3.15
N ILE A 57 7.29 -1.04 2.08
CA ILE A 57 8.36 -0.03 2.09
C ILE A 57 7.71 1.32 1.79
N THR A 58 7.89 2.28 2.69
CA THR A 58 7.36 3.65 2.58
C THR A 58 8.43 4.65 2.98
N ASP A 59 8.24 5.93 2.62
CA ASP A 59 9.08 7.00 3.17
C ASP A 59 8.67 7.34 4.61
N SER A 60 9.47 8.14 5.31
CA SER A 60 9.24 8.52 6.71
C SER A 60 8.22 9.66 6.89
N ALA A 61 7.39 9.97 5.88
CA ALA A 61 6.32 10.95 6.04
C ALA A 61 5.32 10.51 7.11
N SER A 62 4.80 11.47 7.90
CA SER A 62 3.89 11.20 9.02
C SER A 62 2.68 10.34 8.62
N ASN A 63 2.14 10.55 7.41
CA ASN A 63 1.00 9.79 6.91
C ASN A 63 1.33 8.30 6.68
N ASN A 64 2.58 7.97 6.32
CA ASN A 64 3.03 6.59 6.14
C ASN A 64 3.24 5.90 7.49
N ASN A 65 3.72 6.64 8.50
CA ASN A 65 3.74 6.13 9.88
C ASN A 65 2.32 5.81 10.36
N THR A 66 1.35 6.70 10.13
CA THR A 66 -0.04 6.44 10.52
C THR A 66 -0.66 5.27 9.75
N LEU A 67 -0.36 5.14 8.45
CA LEU A 67 -0.74 3.97 7.65
C LEU A 67 -0.20 2.68 8.29
N MET A 68 1.09 2.63 8.60
CA MET A 68 1.72 1.43 9.17
C MET A 68 1.13 1.08 10.54
N ASN A 69 0.98 2.07 11.43
CA ASN A 69 0.34 1.87 12.75
C ASN A 69 -1.09 1.33 12.63
N THR A 70 -1.85 1.81 11.64
CA THR A 70 -3.22 1.33 11.38
C THR A 70 -3.21 -0.11 10.91
N LEU A 71 -2.27 -0.48 10.02
CA LEU A 71 -2.12 -1.86 9.54
C LEU A 71 -1.70 -2.82 10.66
N GLU A 72 -0.78 -2.42 11.54
CA GLU A 72 -0.37 -3.20 12.72
C GLU A 72 -1.51 -3.42 13.73
N THR A 73 -2.52 -2.55 13.76
CA THR A 73 -3.68 -2.72 14.66
C THR A 73 -4.70 -3.71 14.08
N ILE A 74 -4.71 -3.91 12.76
CA ILE A 74 -5.68 -4.76 12.05
C ILE A 74 -5.18 -6.21 11.92
N TYR A 75 -3.87 -6.44 11.99
CA TYR A 75 -3.19 -7.74 11.83
C TYR A 75 -2.35 -8.11 13.05
#